data_AF-A0A1S3ZW90-F1
#
_entry.id   AF-A0A1S3ZW90-F1
#
_cell.length_a   1.000
_cell.length_b   1.000
_cell.length_c   1.000
_cell.angle_alpha   90.00
_cell.angle_beta   90.00
_cell.angle_gamma   90.00
#
_symmetry.space_group_name_H-M   'P 1'
#
loop_
_entity.id
_entity.type
_entity.pdbx_description
1 polymer ?
#
loop_
_entity_poly.entity_id
_entity_poly.type
_entity_poly.pdbx_seq_one_letter_code
_entity_poly.pdbx_strand_id
1 'polypeptide(L)'
;MDGLMSFQAQSVRAVSREQSSVPLPIFSPKITRVSVRPIGMVRKSKLFNSFVASVQPVEASAVTPFDNTLPSKEVLAVWQNVNAVCFDVDSTVCIDEGIDEFAEFCGAGKAVAEWTARAMNGSVSFEDALAARLSLINPSLSQLQDFLKRPPRLSPGIDLLVKKLKDKKKDVYLVSGGFRQMINPVASILGITLENIFANQMLFGSNGEFAGFDKNEPTSRSGGKPTAVQQIKKAHGYKSVVMIGDGATDLEARMPGGADLFICYGGVQLRESVAAKADWLVFNFKDLINSLE
;
A
#
# COMPACT_ATOMS: atom_id res chain seq x y z
N MET A 1 -23.86 -51.01 -29.32
CA MET A 1 -23.43 -51.46 -27.98
C MET A 1 -22.86 -50.26 -27.24
N ASP A 2 -23.62 -49.17 -27.13
CA ASP A 2 -24.77 -48.93 -26.24
C ASP A 2 -24.36 -48.83 -24.77
N GLY A 3 -24.58 -47.63 -24.22
CA GLY A 3 -24.34 -47.32 -22.82
C GLY A 3 -24.55 -45.85 -22.46
N LEU A 4 -25.65 -45.25 -22.93
CA LEU A 4 -26.18 -43.97 -22.47
C LEU A 4 -26.54 -44.06 -20.96
N MET A 5 -26.06 -43.12 -20.16
CA MET A 5 -26.61 -42.82 -18.83
C MET A 5 -26.85 -41.32 -18.71
N SER A 6 -28.12 -40.96 -18.93
CA SER A 6 -28.73 -39.66 -18.68
C SER A 6 -28.98 -39.47 -17.17
N PHE A 7 -28.65 -38.30 -16.62
CA PHE A 7 -29.19 -37.85 -15.34
C PHE A 7 -30.03 -36.58 -15.53
N GLN A 8 -31.30 -36.70 -15.17
CA GLN A 8 -32.34 -35.69 -15.31
C GLN A 8 -32.24 -34.61 -14.23
N ALA A 9 -32.48 -33.37 -14.64
CA ALA A 9 -32.68 -32.22 -13.77
C ALA A 9 -34.02 -32.32 -13.03
N GLN A 10 -33.99 -32.15 -11.70
CA GLN A 10 -35.20 -31.98 -10.89
C GLN A 10 -35.49 -30.48 -10.68
N SER A 11 -36.62 -30.06 -11.23
CA SER A 11 -37.23 -28.74 -11.05
C SER A 11 -37.90 -28.66 -9.66
N VAL A 12 -37.44 -27.75 -8.80
CA VAL A 12 -38.13 -27.42 -7.54
C VAL A 12 -39.14 -26.31 -7.80
N ARG A 13 -40.41 -26.64 -7.58
CA ARG A 13 -41.58 -25.76 -7.68
C ARG A 13 -41.55 -24.63 -6.65
N ALA A 14 -41.91 -23.43 -7.12
CA ALA A 14 -42.27 -22.29 -6.29
C ALA A 14 -43.52 -22.59 -5.45
N VAL A 15 -43.44 -22.35 -4.15
CA VAL A 15 -44.58 -22.36 -3.23
C VAL A 15 -44.91 -20.91 -2.89
N SER A 16 -46.03 -20.43 -3.43
CA SER A 16 -46.70 -19.21 -3.02
C SER A 16 -47.48 -19.49 -1.74
N ARG A 17 -47.29 -18.69 -0.69
CA ARG A 17 -48.30 -18.55 0.37
C ARG A 17 -48.18 -17.23 1.14
N GLU A 18 -49.20 -16.41 0.86
CA GLU A 18 -49.99 -15.58 1.77
C GLU A 18 -49.30 -14.61 2.74
N GLN A 19 -49.62 -13.35 2.48
CA GLN A 19 -49.50 -12.20 3.37
C GLN A 19 -50.30 -12.42 4.65
N SER A 20 -49.66 -12.23 5.80
CA SER A 20 -50.34 -11.96 7.08
C SER A 20 -49.72 -10.73 7.71
N SER A 21 -50.48 -9.64 7.69
CA SER A 21 -50.23 -8.34 8.32
C SER A 21 -50.17 -8.46 9.85
N VAL A 22 -49.10 -7.95 10.45
CA VAL A 22 -48.98 -7.75 11.91
C VAL A 22 -48.93 -6.23 12.18
N PRO A 23 -49.69 -5.69 13.16
CA PRO A 23 -49.84 -4.25 13.33
C PRO A 23 -48.68 -3.61 14.12
N LEU A 24 -48.27 -2.42 13.67
CA LEU A 24 -47.31 -1.54 14.35
C LEU A 24 -47.98 -0.83 15.54
N PRO A 25 -47.34 -0.74 16.72
CA PRO A 25 -47.79 0.16 17.77
C PRO A 25 -47.31 1.60 17.51
N ILE A 26 -48.27 2.52 17.48
CA ILE A 26 -48.10 3.96 17.40
C ILE A 26 -47.66 4.48 18.78
N PHE A 27 -46.45 5.04 18.88
CA PHE A 27 -46.00 5.78 20.07
C PHE A 27 -46.03 7.27 19.80
N SER A 28 -46.93 7.98 20.49
CA SER A 28 -47.03 9.45 20.50
C SER A 28 -46.13 10.04 21.58
N PRO A 29 -45.23 11.00 21.29
CA PRO A 29 -44.51 11.71 22.33
C PRO A 29 -45.34 12.89 22.85
N LYS A 30 -45.67 12.87 24.15
CA LYS A 30 -46.25 14.02 24.87
C LYS A 30 -45.15 15.05 25.14
N ILE A 31 -45.28 16.22 24.52
CA ILE A 31 -44.48 17.41 24.80
C ILE A 31 -45.00 18.03 26.10
N THR A 32 -44.14 18.12 27.12
CA THR A 32 -44.44 18.87 28.35
C THR A 32 -43.49 20.04 28.44
N ARG A 33 -44.04 21.26 28.33
CA ARG A 33 -43.33 22.53 28.56
C ARG A 33 -43.03 22.67 30.05
N VAL A 34 -41.77 22.93 30.40
CA VAL A 34 -41.39 23.54 31.69
C VAL A 34 -40.59 24.79 31.39
N SER A 35 -40.89 25.86 32.12
CA SER A 35 -40.46 27.23 31.86
C SER A 35 -39.87 27.84 33.13
N VAL A 36 -38.86 28.71 32.93
CA VAL A 36 -38.37 29.81 33.82
C VAL A 36 -37.39 29.38 34.96
N ARG A 37 -36.24 30.01 35.29
CA ARG A 37 -35.59 31.33 35.06
C ARG A 37 -34.04 31.21 35.21
N PRO A 38 -33.24 32.24 34.86
CA PRO A 38 -31.78 32.18 34.74
C PRO A 38 -31.05 32.55 36.04
N ILE A 39 -29.90 31.90 36.28
CA ILE A 39 -28.89 32.37 37.23
C ILE A 39 -27.60 32.54 36.45
N GLY A 40 -27.15 33.79 36.33
CA GLY A 40 -25.83 34.12 35.84
C GLY A 40 -24.80 33.91 36.94
N MET A 41 -23.71 33.23 36.62
CA MET A 41 -22.40 33.64 37.12
C MET A 41 -21.31 33.15 36.17
N VAL A 42 -20.51 34.12 35.74
CA VAL A 42 -19.35 34.01 34.88
C VAL A 42 -18.35 33.01 35.47
N ARG A 43 -18.06 31.93 34.72
CA ARG A 43 -16.84 31.15 34.90
C ARG A 43 -16.11 31.10 33.57
N LYS A 44 -14.92 31.71 33.57
CA LYS A 44 -13.99 31.81 32.45
C LYS A 44 -13.82 30.46 31.76
N SER A 45 -14.17 30.45 30.47
CA SER A 45 -13.84 29.41 29.51
C SER A 45 -12.34 29.18 29.47
N LYS A 46 -11.87 28.04 29.98
CA LYS A 46 -10.59 27.48 29.52
C LYS A 46 -10.89 26.75 28.21
N LEU A 47 -10.71 27.46 27.09
CA LEU A 47 -10.50 26.82 25.81
C LEU A 47 -9.34 25.84 26.01
N PHE A 48 -9.62 24.55 25.83
CA PHE A 48 -8.56 23.57 25.63
C PHE A 48 -7.91 23.91 24.29
N ASN A 49 -6.63 24.29 24.36
CA ASN A 49 -5.78 24.47 23.19
C ASN A 49 -5.75 23.16 22.40
N SER A 50 -6.41 23.16 21.24
CA SER A 50 -6.05 22.27 20.15
C SER A 50 -4.58 22.52 19.82
N PHE A 51 -3.73 21.52 20.02
CA PHE A 51 -2.39 21.52 19.41
C PHE A 51 -2.58 21.38 17.89
N VAL A 52 -2.87 22.52 17.25
CA VAL A 52 -2.57 22.70 15.83
C VAL A 52 -1.07 22.86 15.79
N ALA A 53 -0.35 21.82 15.38
CA ALA A 53 1.03 21.99 14.96
C ALA A 53 1.01 23.02 13.84
N SER A 54 1.54 24.21 14.12
CA SER A 54 1.69 25.28 13.17
C SER A 54 2.42 24.75 11.93
N VAL A 55 1.71 24.61 10.82
CA VAL A 55 2.31 24.48 9.50
C VAL A 55 2.92 25.84 9.21
N GLN A 56 4.17 26.02 9.63
CA GLN A 56 5.01 27.03 9.03
C GLN A 56 5.29 26.59 7.59
N PRO A 57 5.23 27.49 6.60
CA PRO A 57 5.82 27.20 5.30
C PRO A 57 7.27 26.81 5.57
N VAL A 58 7.66 25.63 5.12
CA VAL A 58 9.07 25.24 5.10
C VAL A 58 9.77 26.28 4.22
N GLU A 59 10.41 27.26 4.83
CA GLU A 59 11.44 28.04 4.17
C GLU A 59 12.39 27.02 3.55
N ALA A 60 12.66 27.18 2.26
CA ALA A 60 13.51 26.30 1.46
C ALA A 60 14.84 26.07 2.18
N SER A 61 14.89 25.03 3.01
CA SER A 61 16.10 24.49 3.59
C SER A 61 16.95 24.10 2.41
N ALA A 62 18.12 24.72 2.31
CA ALA A 62 19.06 24.60 1.20
C ALA A 62 19.20 23.14 0.76
N VAL A 63 18.47 22.79 -0.30
CA VAL A 63 18.54 21.48 -0.95
C VAL A 63 19.97 21.36 -1.44
N THR A 64 20.73 20.42 -0.88
CA THR A 64 21.95 19.97 -1.53
C THR A 64 21.58 19.60 -2.97
N PRO A 65 22.17 20.26 -3.99
CA PRO A 65 21.82 19.93 -5.37
C PRO A 65 22.08 18.45 -5.62
N PHE A 66 21.03 17.70 -5.94
CA PHE A 66 21.16 16.32 -6.36
C PHE A 66 21.59 16.31 -7.83
N ASP A 67 22.85 15.97 -8.07
CA ASP A 67 23.43 15.95 -9.42
C ASP A 67 22.83 14.85 -10.32
N ASN A 68 22.10 13.88 -9.73
CA ASN A 68 21.47 12.75 -10.41
C ASN A 68 19.98 12.98 -10.75
N THR A 69 19.50 14.22 -10.73
CA THR A 69 18.14 14.57 -11.19
C THR A 69 18.01 14.56 -12.71
N LEU A 70 19.11 14.79 -13.41
CA LEU A 70 19.23 14.57 -14.86
C LEU A 70 19.93 13.23 -15.10
N PRO A 71 19.28 12.27 -15.79
CA PRO A 71 19.88 10.96 -16.01
C PRO A 71 21.03 11.05 -17.02
N SER A 72 22.07 10.23 -16.82
CA SER A 72 23.11 10.06 -17.83
C SER A 72 22.57 9.34 -19.08
N LYS A 73 23.34 9.34 -20.17
CA LYS A 73 22.96 8.61 -21.39
C LYS A 73 22.86 7.11 -21.16
N GLU A 74 23.72 6.57 -20.30
CA GLU A 74 23.74 5.15 -19.95
C GLU A 74 22.49 4.78 -19.13
N VAL A 75 22.12 5.60 -18.16
CA VAL A 75 20.89 5.46 -17.37
C VAL A 75 19.66 5.48 -18.28
N LEU A 76 19.57 6.47 -19.18
CA LEU A 76 18.48 6.56 -20.15
C LEU A 76 18.42 5.34 -21.07
N ALA A 77 19.56 4.85 -21.55
CA ALA A 77 19.62 3.68 -22.42
C ALA A 77 19.10 2.42 -21.70
N VAL A 78 19.44 2.23 -20.42
CA VAL A 78 18.90 1.12 -19.62
C VAL A 78 17.40 1.28 -19.44
N TRP A 79 16.93 2.46 -19.02
CA TRP A 79 15.50 2.72 -18.82
C TRP A 79 14.67 2.49 -20.09
N GLN A 80 15.14 2.96 -21.25
CA GLN A 80 14.46 2.82 -22.53
C GLN A 80 14.40 1.36 -23.00
N ASN A 81 15.42 0.55 -22.72
CA ASN A 81 15.51 -0.83 -23.19
C ASN A 81 15.19 -1.89 -22.12
N VAL A 82 14.74 -1.48 -20.92
CA VAL A 82 14.40 -2.40 -19.83
C VAL A 82 13.34 -3.42 -20.25
N ASN A 83 13.49 -4.67 -19.79
CA ASN A 83 12.49 -5.72 -20.03
C ASN A 83 11.36 -5.67 -19.01
N ALA A 84 11.69 -5.46 -17.74
CA ALA A 84 10.73 -5.41 -16.64
C ALA A 84 11.02 -4.26 -15.65
N VAL A 85 9.97 -3.66 -15.11
CA VAL A 85 10.06 -2.61 -14.08
C VAL A 85 9.38 -3.11 -12.81
N CYS A 86 10.13 -3.12 -11.72
CA CYS A 86 9.64 -3.40 -10.38
C CYS A 86 9.40 -2.09 -9.65
N PHE A 87 8.20 -1.91 -9.10
CA PHE A 87 7.84 -0.75 -8.30
C PHE A 87 7.67 -1.15 -6.84
N ASP A 88 8.19 -0.33 -5.94
CA ASP A 88 7.66 -0.28 -4.59
C ASP A 88 6.22 0.21 -4.59
N VAL A 89 5.48 -0.13 -3.53
CA VAL A 89 4.08 0.28 -3.39
C VAL A 89 3.95 1.48 -2.47
N ASP A 90 4.33 1.31 -1.21
CA ASP A 90 4.18 2.35 -0.19
C ASP A 90 5.11 3.53 -0.52
N SER A 91 4.63 4.76 -0.34
CA SER A 91 5.36 6.00 -0.67
C SER A 91 5.88 6.12 -2.12
N THR A 92 5.46 5.23 -3.03
CA THR A 92 5.89 5.19 -4.44
C THR A 92 4.69 5.08 -5.39
N VAL A 93 4.07 3.91 -5.52
CA VAL A 93 2.85 3.74 -6.33
C VAL A 93 1.65 4.34 -5.60
N CYS A 94 1.61 4.21 -4.28
CA CYS A 94 0.63 4.83 -3.41
C CYS A 94 1.27 5.99 -2.63
N ILE A 95 0.46 6.98 -2.27
CA ILE A 95 0.92 8.12 -1.46
C ILE A 95 0.99 7.81 0.04
N ASP A 96 0.46 6.67 0.45
CA ASP A 96 0.34 6.26 1.85
C ASP A 96 1.19 5.03 2.15
N GLU A 97 1.41 4.81 3.44
CA GLU A 97 1.98 3.59 4.00
C GLU A 97 0.84 2.64 4.39
N GLY A 98 0.65 1.55 3.64
CA GLY A 98 -0.55 0.70 3.76
C GLY A 98 -0.75 0.09 5.15
N ILE A 99 0.34 -0.28 5.85
CA ILE A 99 0.26 -0.83 7.21
C ILE A 99 -0.14 0.23 8.25
N ASP A 100 0.27 1.48 8.07
CA ASP A 100 -0.02 2.57 9.01
C ASP A 100 -1.48 3.01 8.86
N GLU A 101 -1.98 3.12 7.63
CA GLU A 101 -3.40 3.35 7.35
C GLU A 101 -4.29 2.24 7.91
N PHE A 102 -3.82 0.99 7.80
CA PHE A 102 -4.55 -0.15 8.36
C PHE A 102 -4.52 -0.19 9.89
N ALA A 103 -3.39 0.20 10.49
CA ALA A 103 -3.27 0.32 11.93
C ALA A 103 -4.22 1.41 12.47
N GLU A 104 -4.28 2.57 11.83
CA GLU A 104 -5.21 3.64 12.18
C GLU A 104 -6.67 3.17 12.05
N PHE A 105 -7.01 2.47 10.97
CA PHE A 105 -8.34 1.87 10.79
C PHE A 105 -8.72 0.92 11.93
N CYS A 106 -7.78 0.12 12.42
CA CYS A 106 -7.99 -0.81 13.53
C CYS A 106 -7.94 -0.15 14.91
N GLY A 107 -7.68 1.17 14.99
CA GLY A 107 -7.52 1.90 16.26
C GLY A 107 -6.16 1.66 16.94
N ALA A 108 -5.20 1.09 16.22
CA ALA A 108 -3.84 0.78 16.70
C ALA A 108 -2.77 1.76 16.18
N GLY A 109 -3.15 2.78 15.40
CA GLY A 109 -2.22 3.70 14.73
C GLY A 109 -1.21 4.35 15.68
N LYS A 110 -1.67 4.88 16.82
CA LYS A 110 -0.78 5.45 17.84
C LYS A 110 0.25 4.45 18.38
N ALA A 111 -0.18 3.23 18.69
CA ALA A 111 0.72 2.20 19.23
C ALA A 111 1.76 1.76 18.20
N VAL A 112 1.36 1.61 16.94
CA VAL A 112 2.25 1.29 15.82
C VAL A 112 3.24 2.42 15.55
N ALA A 113 2.81 3.68 15.58
CA ALA A 113 3.68 4.83 15.41
C ALA A 113 4.73 4.94 16.53
N GLU A 114 4.32 4.77 17.79
CA GLU A 114 5.22 4.76 18.95
C GLU A 114 6.24 3.61 18.87
N TRP A 115 5.81 2.43 18.44
CA TRP A 115 6.71 1.30 18.22
C TRP A 115 7.71 1.58 17.09
N THR A 116 7.23 2.07 15.95
CA THR A 116 8.07 2.37 14.78
C THR A 116 9.15 3.38 15.14
N ALA A 117 8.79 4.46 15.86
CA ALA A 117 9.75 5.45 16.33
C ALA A 117 10.83 4.85 17.27
N ARG A 118 10.47 3.86 18.09
CA ARG A 118 11.43 3.15 18.96
C ARG A 118 12.32 2.17 18.21
N ALA A 119 11.78 1.47 17.22
CA ALA A 119 12.48 0.45 16.44
C ALA A 119 13.54 1.06 15.49
N MET A 120 13.35 2.32 15.07
CA MET A 120 14.28 3.06 14.22
C MET A 120 15.67 3.33 14.85
N ASN A 121 15.89 3.00 16.12
CA ASN A 121 17.22 3.04 16.75
C ASN A 121 18.17 1.89 16.31
N GLY A 122 17.76 1.09 15.30
CA GLY A 122 18.65 0.14 14.62
C GLY A 122 18.89 -1.18 15.33
N SER A 123 18.18 -1.45 16.44
CA SER A 123 18.35 -2.67 17.24
C SER A 123 17.38 -3.81 16.91
N VAL A 124 16.43 -3.60 16.00
CA VAL A 124 15.37 -4.56 15.68
C VAL A 124 15.46 -4.98 14.22
N SER A 125 15.39 -6.29 13.95
CA SER A 125 15.37 -6.80 12.57
C SER A 125 14.07 -6.39 11.85
N PHE A 126 14.07 -6.38 10.51
CA PHE A 126 12.86 -6.07 9.73
C PHE A 126 11.71 -7.02 10.06
N GLU A 127 12.00 -8.33 10.15
CA GLU A 127 11.00 -9.36 10.44
C GLU A 127 10.38 -9.14 11.83
N ASP A 128 11.21 -8.86 12.84
CA ASP A 128 10.75 -8.60 14.21
C ASP A 128 9.94 -7.30 14.29
N ALA A 129 10.36 -6.26 13.58
CA ALA A 129 9.64 -5.00 13.52
C ALA A 129 8.26 -5.16 12.84
N LEU A 130 8.18 -5.95 11.76
CA LEU A 130 6.93 -6.28 11.09
C LEU A 130 6.01 -7.10 12.01
N ALA A 131 6.54 -8.16 12.63
CA ALA A 131 5.80 -9.01 13.54
C ALA A 131 5.24 -8.21 14.73
N ALA A 132 6.03 -7.31 15.31
CA ALA A 132 5.59 -6.46 16.41
C ALA A 132 4.47 -5.49 16.00
N ARG A 133 4.58 -4.84 14.84
CA ARG A 133 3.51 -3.97 14.32
C ARG A 133 2.21 -4.76 14.12
N LEU A 134 2.28 -5.94 13.51
CA LEU A 134 1.09 -6.78 13.32
C LEU A 134 0.50 -7.29 14.63
N SER A 135 1.33 -7.57 15.63
CA SER A 135 0.88 -7.95 16.97
C SER A 135 0.13 -6.80 17.66
N LEU A 136 0.58 -5.56 17.47
CA LEU A 136 -0.12 -4.36 17.99
C LEU A 136 -1.44 -4.11 17.27
N ILE A 137 -1.51 -4.36 15.96
CA ILE A 137 -2.74 -4.22 15.18
C ILE A 137 -3.72 -5.35 15.50
N ASN A 138 -3.21 -6.58 15.67
CA ASN A 138 -3.95 -7.83 15.84
C ASN A 138 -5.23 -7.92 14.98
N PRO A 139 -5.11 -7.80 13.64
CA PRO A 139 -6.26 -7.58 12.77
C PRO A 139 -7.10 -8.83 12.58
N SER A 140 -8.43 -8.69 12.54
CA SER A 140 -9.29 -9.74 12.00
C SER A 140 -9.39 -9.68 10.47
N LEU A 141 -9.72 -10.81 9.84
CA LEU A 141 -10.00 -10.88 8.41
C LEU A 141 -11.15 -9.94 8.02
N SER A 142 -12.17 -9.79 8.87
CA SER A 142 -13.29 -8.85 8.62
C SER A 142 -12.81 -7.41 8.59
N GLN A 143 -11.94 -7.00 9.52
CA GLN A 143 -11.37 -5.64 9.53
C GLN A 143 -10.55 -5.39 8.27
N LEU A 144 -9.75 -6.37 7.83
CA LEU A 144 -9.02 -6.25 6.57
C LEU A 144 -9.99 -6.08 5.39
N GLN A 145 -11.02 -6.91 5.29
CA GLN A 145 -12.03 -6.79 4.22
C GLN A 145 -12.77 -5.45 4.23
N ASP A 146 -13.10 -4.93 5.42
CA ASP A 146 -13.75 -3.62 5.57
C ASP A 146 -12.81 -2.47 5.18
N PHE A 147 -11.53 -2.56 5.56
CA PHE A 147 -10.51 -1.59 5.17
C PHE A 147 -10.35 -1.53 3.65
N LEU A 148 -10.29 -2.70 2.98
CA LEU A 148 -10.11 -2.81 1.53
C LEU A 148 -11.29 -2.27 0.69
N LYS A 149 -12.42 -1.91 1.31
CA LYS A 149 -13.50 -1.19 0.62
C LYS A 149 -13.12 0.26 0.31
N ARG A 150 -12.08 0.79 0.95
CA ARG A 150 -11.54 2.12 0.66
C ARG A 150 -10.66 2.05 -0.58
N PRO A 151 -10.83 2.95 -1.57
CA PRO A 151 -9.97 2.95 -2.73
C PRO A 151 -8.53 3.35 -2.35
N PRO A 152 -7.50 2.73 -2.94
CA PRO A 152 -6.12 3.14 -2.72
C PRO A 152 -5.88 4.54 -3.31
N ARG A 153 -5.02 5.32 -2.66
CA ARG A 153 -4.61 6.65 -3.13
C ARG A 153 -3.33 6.52 -3.94
N LEU A 154 -3.46 6.59 -5.26
CA LEU A 154 -2.34 6.44 -6.19
C LEU A 154 -1.52 7.73 -6.31
N SER A 155 -0.21 7.59 -6.45
CA SER A 155 0.70 8.68 -6.77
C SER A 155 0.38 9.27 -8.15
N PRO A 156 0.36 10.61 -8.31
CA PRO A 156 -0.01 11.24 -9.57
C PRO A 156 0.84 10.75 -10.77
N GLY A 157 0.17 10.24 -11.80
CA GLY A 157 0.80 9.81 -13.06
C GLY A 157 1.32 8.37 -13.09
N ILE A 158 1.20 7.60 -12.00
CA ILE A 158 1.63 6.19 -11.99
C ILE A 158 0.80 5.33 -12.95
N ASP A 159 -0.49 5.59 -13.06
CA ASP A 159 -1.41 4.94 -13.99
C ASP A 159 -0.98 5.16 -15.44
N LEU A 160 -0.61 6.38 -15.79
CA LEU A 160 -0.09 6.74 -17.12
C LEU A 160 1.26 6.08 -17.40
N LEU A 161 2.15 6.03 -16.41
CA LEU A 161 3.45 5.37 -16.55
C LEU A 161 3.30 3.86 -16.76
N VAL A 162 2.50 3.19 -15.93
CA VAL A 162 2.24 1.74 -16.05
C VAL A 162 1.61 1.42 -17.41
N LYS A 163 0.65 2.25 -17.85
CA LYS A 163 0.07 2.11 -19.19
C LYS A 163 1.13 2.23 -20.30
N LYS A 164 1.95 3.28 -20.27
CA LYS A 164 3.03 3.50 -21.24
C LYS A 164 4.04 2.36 -21.27
N LEU A 165 4.42 1.81 -20.11
CA LEU A 165 5.31 0.66 -20.00
C LEU A 165 4.71 -0.57 -20.69
N LYS A 166 3.43 -0.86 -20.43
CA LYS A 166 2.71 -1.98 -21.07
C LYS A 166 2.56 -1.79 -22.57
N ASP A 167 2.24 -0.58 -23.03
CA ASP A 167 2.17 -0.25 -24.46
C ASP A 167 3.53 -0.47 -25.16
N LYS A 168 4.64 -0.26 -24.43
CA LYS A 168 6.01 -0.58 -24.87
C LYS A 168 6.42 -2.04 -24.60
N LYS A 169 5.49 -2.92 -24.24
CA LYS A 169 5.70 -4.35 -23.96
C LYS A 169 6.74 -4.62 -22.87
N LYS A 170 6.77 -3.74 -21.86
CA LYS A 170 7.58 -3.93 -20.64
C LYS A 170 6.72 -4.55 -19.56
N ASP A 171 7.25 -5.58 -18.91
CA ASP A 171 6.55 -6.22 -17.80
C ASP A 171 6.62 -5.34 -16.55
N VAL A 172 5.55 -5.34 -15.76
CA VAL A 172 5.44 -4.48 -14.57
C VAL A 172 5.14 -5.35 -13.36
N TYR A 173 5.91 -5.14 -12.29
CA TYR A 173 5.83 -5.85 -11.02
C TYR A 173 5.65 -4.88 -9.87
N LEU A 174 4.95 -5.33 -8.82
CA LEU A 174 4.86 -4.65 -7.54
C LEU A 174 5.66 -5.46 -6.52
N VAL A 175 6.70 -4.87 -5.94
CA VAL A 175 7.62 -5.52 -4.99
C VAL A 175 7.64 -4.70 -3.69
N SER A 176 6.96 -5.17 -2.65
CA SER A 176 6.67 -4.37 -1.46
C SER A 176 6.89 -5.14 -0.15
N GLY A 177 7.31 -4.42 0.89
CA GLY A 177 7.31 -4.92 2.27
C GLY A 177 5.92 -4.93 2.92
N GLY A 178 4.90 -4.39 2.25
CA GLY A 178 3.50 -4.44 2.63
C GLY A 178 2.86 -5.81 2.35
N PHE A 179 1.53 -5.84 2.28
CA PHE A 179 0.77 -7.09 2.20
C PHE A 179 0.01 -7.23 0.88
N ARG A 180 0.11 -8.40 0.26
CA ARG A 180 -0.53 -8.79 -0.99
C ARG A 180 -2.03 -8.47 -0.98
N GLN A 181 -2.72 -8.75 0.12
CA GLN A 181 -4.15 -8.43 0.26
C GLN A 181 -4.46 -6.95 0.06
N MET A 182 -3.59 -6.05 0.53
CA MET A 182 -3.74 -4.59 0.38
C MET A 182 -3.25 -4.08 -0.98
N ILE A 183 -2.36 -4.81 -1.64
CA ILE A 183 -1.82 -4.46 -2.95
C ILE A 183 -2.73 -4.93 -4.10
N ASN A 184 -3.53 -5.97 -3.89
CA ASN A 184 -4.44 -6.51 -4.92
C ASN A 184 -5.37 -5.44 -5.55
N PRO A 185 -6.03 -4.54 -4.79
CA PRO A 185 -6.82 -3.46 -5.39
C PRO A 185 -5.99 -2.49 -6.23
N VAL A 186 -4.76 -2.17 -5.79
CA VAL A 186 -3.82 -1.30 -6.52
C VAL A 186 -3.46 -1.94 -7.86
N ALA A 187 -3.06 -3.21 -7.84
CA ALA A 187 -2.73 -3.97 -9.03
C ALA A 187 -3.91 -4.04 -10.00
N SER A 188 -5.12 -4.27 -9.49
CA SER A 188 -6.35 -4.31 -10.30
C SER A 188 -6.61 -2.98 -11.03
N ILE A 189 -6.49 -1.84 -10.33
CA ILE A 189 -6.67 -0.50 -10.93
C ILE A 189 -5.63 -0.25 -12.03
N LEU A 190 -4.37 -0.65 -11.79
CA LEU A 190 -3.27 -0.48 -12.74
C LEU A 190 -3.24 -1.57 -13.83
N GLY A 191 -4.15 -2.54 -13.79
CA GLY A 191 -4.22 -3.69 -14.70
C GLY A 191 -3.02 -4.63 -14.61
N ILE A 192 -2.32 -4.68 -13.48
CA ILE A 192 -1.18 -5.56 -13.21
C ILE A 192 -1.73 -6.91 -12.71
N THR A 193 -1.21 -8.02 -13.22
CA THR A 193 -1.64 -9.36 -12.83
C THR A 193 -1.22 -9.67 -11.39
N LEU A 194 -2.03 -10.47 -10.68
CA LEU A 194 -1.73 -10.81 -9.28
C LEU A 194 -0.45 -11.64 -9.12
N GLU A 195 -0.06 -12.37 -10.16
CA GLU A 195 1.21 -13.12 -10.26
C GLU A 195 2.44 -12.19 -10.25
N ASN A 196 2.27 -10.92 -10.67
CA ASN A 196 3.34 -9.94 -10.69
C ASN A 196 3.48 -9.15 -9.38
N ILE A 197 2.84 -9.62 -8.30
CA ILE A 197 2.98 -9.05 -6.96
C ILE A 197 3.97 -9.91 -6.17
N PHE A 198 4.95 -9.28 -5.54
CA PHE A 198 5.87 -9.87 -4.57
C PHE A 198 5.74 -9.08 -3.28
N ALA A 199 5.06 -9.65 -2.29
CA ALA A 199 4.74 -8.96 -1.05
C ALA A 199 4.45 -9.97 0.06
N ASN A 200 4.39 -9.48 1.30
CA ASN A 200 4.04 -10.32 2.43
C ASN A 200 2.58 -10.77 2.36
N GLN A 201 2.24 -11.84 3.07
CA GLN A 201 0.89 -12.40 3.11
C GLN A 201 0.45 -12.52 4.56
N MET A 202 -0.63 -11.85 4.96
CA MET A 202 -1.23 -12.10 6.28
C MET A 202 -1.90 -13.48 6.28
N LEU A 203 -1.78 -14.20 7.38
CA LEU A 203 -2.41 -15.49 7.61
C LEU A 203 -3.54 -15.32 8.63
N PHE A 204 -4.67 -15.98 8.37
CA PHE A 204 -5.83 -15.96 9.24
C PHE A 204 -6.29 -17.39 9.52
N GLY A 205 -6.74 -17.63 10.74
CA GLY A 205 -7.36 -18.89 11.13
C GLY A 205 -8.76 -19.06 10.55
N SER A 206 -9.40 -20.20 10.84
CA SER A 206 -10.72 -20.52 10.27
C SER A 206 -11.82 -19.57 10.73
N ASN A 207 -11.66 -18.88 11.86
CA ASN A 207 -12.63 -17.91 12.36
C ASN A 207 -12.25 -16.46 11.98
N GLY A 208 -11.25 -16.28 11.12
CA GLY A 208 -10.77 -14.97 10.69
C GLY A 208 -9.88 -14.26 11.72
N GLU A 209 -9.42 -14.96 12.76
CA GLU A 209 -8.44 -14.46 13.72
C GLU A 209 -7.05 -14.35 13.08
N PHE A 210 -6.27 -13.33 13.48
CA PHE A 210 -4.91 -13.18 13.00
C PHE A 210 -4.05 -14.38 13.41
N ALA A 211 -3.37 -14.99 12.44
CA ALA A 211 -2.48 -16.14 12.66
C ALA A 211 -1.02 -15.84 12.32
N GLY A 212 -0.67 -14.57 12.07
CA GLY A 212 0.67 -14.14 11.68
C GLY A 212 0.77 -13.80 10.20
N PHE A 213 1.96 -13.96 9.63
CA PHE A 213 2.23 -13.73 8.21
C PHE A 213 3.12 -14.84 7.65
N ASP A 214 3.08 -15.02 6.32
CA ASP A 214 3.90 -16.03 5.66
C ASP A 214 5.39 -15.64 5.71
N LYS A 215 6.13 -16.40 6.51
CA LYS A 215 7.59 -16.25 6.67
C LYS A 215 8.38 -16.84 5.50
N ASN A 216 7.75 -17.39 4.47
CA ASN A 216 8.44 -17.86 3.26
C ASN A 216 8.50 -16.81 2.16
N GLU A 217 7.68 -15.75 2.26
CA GLU A 217 7.74 -14.63 1.32
C GLU A 217 9.12 -13.96 1.41
N PRO A 218 9.80 -13.68 0.28
CA PRO A 218 11.12 -13.03 0.33
C PRO A 218 11.07 -11.70 1.08
N THR A 219 10.03 -10.91 0.83
CA THR A 219 9.76 -9.57 1.37
C THR A 219 9.49 -9.54 2.89
N SER A 220 9.48 -10.70 3.54
CA SER A 220 9.20 -10.82 4.98
C SER A 220 10.40 -10.53 5.86
N ARG A 221 11.58 -10.35 5.25
CA ARG A 221 12.86 -10.11 5.94
C ARG A 221 13.74 -9.11 5.19
N SER A 222 14.81 -8.67 5.84
CA SER A 222 15.84 -7.81 5.24
C SER A 222 16.43 -8.44 3.97
N GLY A 223 16.68 -7.65 2.94
CA GLY A 223 17.13 -8.17 1.63
C GLY A 223 16.03 -8.86 0.81
N GLY A 224 14.77 -8.76 1.24
CA GLY A 224 13.63 -9.38 0.57
C GLY A 224 13.35 -8.84 -0.83
N LYS A 225 13.34 -7.51 -1.00
CA LYS A 225 13.15 -6.87 -2.33
C LYS A 225 14.26 -7.28 -3.33
N PRO A 226 15.57 -7.24 -2.99
CA PRO A 226 16.62 -7.77 -3.86
C PRO A 226 16.38 -9.23 -4.26
N THR A 227 16.00 -10.08 -3.30
CA THR A 227 15.73 -11.51 -3.55
C THR A 227 14.56 -11.69 -4.53
N ALA A 228 13.46 -10.94 -4.34
CA ALA A 228 12.32 -10.95 -5.25
C ALA A 228 12.71 -10.49 -6.67
N VAL A 229 13.47 -9.40 -6.79
CA VAL A 229 13.96 -8.91 -8.09
C VAL A 229 14.85 -9.95 -8.79
N GLN A 230 15.75 -10.61 -8.07
CA GLN A 230 16.57 -11.71 -8.60
C GLN A 230 15.71 -12.88 -9.09
N GLN A 231 14.66 -13.25 -8.34
CA GLN A 231 13.73 -14.31 -8.73
C GLN A 231 12.98 -13.94 -10.00
N ILE A 232 12.44 -12.71 -10.10
CA ILE A 232 11.76 -12.19 -11.29
C ILE A 232 12.71 -12.25 -12.51
N LYS A 233 13.91 -11.70 -12.36
CA LYS A 233 14.92 -11.66 -13.43
C LYS A 233 15.28 -13.05 -13.94
N LYS A 234 15.47 -14.01 -13.02
CA LYS A 234 15.82 -15.40 -13.35
C LYS A 234 14.65 -16.16 -13.98
N ALA A 235 13.44 -16.02 -13.45
CA ALA A 235 12.27 -16.77 -13.89
C ALA A 235 11.92 -16.51 -15.37
N HIS A 236 12.08 -15.26 -15.81
CA HIS A 236 11.75 -14.84 -17.17
C HIS A 236 12.98 -14.64 -18.07
N GLY A 237 14.20 -14.83 -17.54
CA GLY A 237 15.44 -14.60 -18.28
C GLY A 237 15.63 -13.14 -18.72
N TYR A 238 15.11 -12.18 -17.94
CA TYR A 238 15.23 -10.76 -18.26
C TYR A 238 16.70 -10.33 -18.26
N LYS A 239 17.09 -9.61 -19.31
CA LYS A 239 18.44 -9.06 -19.43
C LYS A 239 18.57 -7.75 -18.64
N SER A 240 17.47 -7.01 -18.52
CA SER A 240 17.43 -5.74 -17.81
C SER A 240 16.15 -5.60 -16.98
N VAL A 241 16.32 -5.29 -15.70
CA VAL A 241 15.26 -4.99 -14.73
C VAL A 241 15.57 -3.67 -14.03
N VAL A 242 14.59 -2.78 -13.92
CA VAL A 242 14.71 -1.53 -13.15
C VAL A 242 13.88 -1.64 -11.87
N MET A 243 14.43 -1.18 -10.74
CA MET A 243 13.69 -0.98 -9.49
C MET A 243 13.38 0.51 -9.31
N ILE A 244 12.14 0.83 -8.94
CA ILE A 244 11.69 2.19 -8.63
C ILE A 244 11.06 2.21 -7.24
N GLY A 245 11.55 3.07 -6.36
CA GLY A 245 11.06 3.20 -4.99
C GLY A 245 11.65 4.42 -4.28
N ASP A 246 11.19 4.75 -3.07
CA ASP A 246 11.72 5.86 -2.25
C ASP A 246 12.71 5.38 -1.18
N GLY A 247 12.65 4.09 -0.83
CA GLY A 247 13.25 3.54 0.38
C GLY A 247 14.65 2.95 0.21
N ALA A 248 15.32 2.75 1.34
CA ALA A 248 16.62 2.08 1.38
C ALA A 248 16.53 0.63 0.90
N THR A 249 15.41 -0.07 1.18
CA THR A 249 15.18 -1.44 0.72
C THR A 249 15.08 -1.56 -0.81
N ASP A 250 14.68 -0.48 -1.48
CA ASP A 250 14.55 -0.41 -2.94
C ASP A 250 15.91 -0.20 -3.58
N LEU A 251 16.71 0.70 -2.98
CA LEU A 251 18.11 0.88 -3.33
C LEU A 251 18.91 -0.41 -3.14
N GLU A 252 18.66 -1.18 -2.09
CA GLU A 252 19.31 -2.49 -1.88
C GLU A 252 19.07 -3.45 -3.06
N ALA A 253 17.95 -3.34 -3.76
CA ALA A 253 17.66 -4.18 -4.92
C ALA A 253 18.63 -3.94 -6.10
N ARG A 254 19.39 -2.83 -6.08
CA ARG A 254 20.46 -2.50 -7.05
C ARG A 254 21.78 -3.25 -6.81
N MET A 255 21.75 -4.37 -6.09
CA MET A 255 22.91 -5.23 -5.84
C MET A 255 23.32 -6.09 -7.06
N PRO A 256 24.53 -6.72 -7.06
CA PRO A 256 24.92 -7.65 -8.11
C PRO A 256 23.88 -8.77 -8.34
N GLY A 257 23.49 -8.95 -9.60
CA GLY A 257 22.45 -9.92 -10.00
C GLY A 257 21.00 -9.46 -9.79
N GLY A 258 20.77 -8.35 -9.08
CA GLY A 258 19.47 -7.73 -8.90
C GLY A 258 19.07 -6.81 -10.06
N ALA A 259 18.48 -5.66 -9.71
CA ALA A 259 18.14 -4.61 -10.66
C ALA A 259 19.41 -4.03 -11.32
N ASP A 260 19.29 -3.62 -12.58
CA ASP A 260 20.36 -3.00 -13.36
C ASP A 260 20.36 -1.48 -13.21
N LEU A 261 19.24 -0.92 -12.75
CA LEU A 261 19.06 0.50 -12.46
C LEU A 261 18.13 0.65 -11.26
N PHE A 262 18.45 1.57 -10.36
CA PHE A 262 17.55 2.04 -9.32
C PHE A 262 17.21 3.51 -9.54
N ILE A 263 15.91 3.77 -9.66
CA ILE A 263 15.34 5.10 -9.77
C ILE A 263 14.68 5.44 -8.43
N CYS A 264 15.19 6.46 -7.76
CA CYS A 264 14.58 6.98 -6.54
C CYS A 264 13.38 7.86 -6.89
N TYR A 265 12.22 7.56 -6.34
CA TYR A 265 11.04 8.40 -6.44
C TYR A 265 10.89 9.26 -5.18
N GLY A 266 11.18 10.56 -5.29
CA GLY A 266 11.05 11.52 -4.21
C GLY A 266 9.72 12.29 -4.19
N GLY A 267 8.73 11.89 -4.99
CA GLY A 267 7.49 12.65 -5.18
C GLY A 267 6.49 12.58 -4.01
N VAL A 268 6.64 11.62 -3.11
CA VAL A 268 5.84 11.50 -1.87
C VAL A 268 6.72 11.77 -0.66
N GLN A 269 7.80 10.99 -0.50
CA GLN A 269 8.77 11.17 0.57
C GLN A 269 10.19 11.18 0.00
N LEU A 270 10.92 12.27 0.20
CA LEU A 270 12.33 12.35 -0.17
C LEU A 270 13.20 11.84 0.98
N ARG A 271 13.92 10.74 0.73
CA ARG A 271 14.94 10.22 1.65
C ARG A 271 16.33 10.58 1.11
N GLU A 272 16.92 11.66 1.60
CA GLU A 272 18.16 12.23 1.04
C GLU A 272 19.31 11.20 0.90
N SER A 273 19.47 10.31 1.89
CA SER A 273 20.51 9.29 1.89
C SER A 273 20.31 8.21 0.82
N VAL A 274 19.07 7.99 0.38
CA VAL A 274 18.69 7.09 -0.71
C VAL A 274 18.83 7.82 -2.04
N ALA A 275 18.26 9.03 -2.12
CA ALA A 275 18.31 9.89 -3.30
C ALA A 275 19.74 10.16 -3.76
N ALA A 276 20.67 10.45 -2.84
CA ALA A 276 22.08 10.69 -3.15
C ALA A 276 22.82 9.48 -3.75
N LYS A 277 22.28 8.26 -3.57
CA LYS A 277 22.88 7.00 -4.05
C LYS A 277 22.15 6.40 -5.24
N ALA A 278 21.05 7.01 -5.66
CA ALA A 278 20.25 6.52 -6.77
C ALA A 278 20.96 6.77 -8.11
N ASP A 279 20.72 5.90 -9.09
CA ASP A 279 21.19 6.12 -10.46
C ASP A 279 20.45 7.30 -11.11
N TRP A 280 19.18 7.50 -10.71
CA TRP A 280 18.35 8.61 -11.14
C TRP A 280 17.35 8.99 -10.04
N LEU A 281 17.27 10.28 -9.69
CA LEU A 281 16.23 10.83 -8.83
C LEU A 281 15.14 11.51 -9.66
N VAL A 282 13.88 11.13 -9.43
CA VAL A 282 12.71 11.79 -10.02
C VAL A 282 11.70 12.20 -8.96
N PHE A 283 11.00 13.31 -9.21
CA PHE A 283 9.91 13.78 -8.35
C PHE A 283 8.53 13.59 -8.98
N ASN A 284 8.50 13.32 -10.29
CA ASN A 284 7.26 13.13 -11.04
C ASN A 284 7.41 11.98 -12.04
N PHE A 285 6.43 11.07 -12.10
CA PHE A 285 6.44 9.99 -13.08
C PHE A 285 6.43 10.48 -14.55
N LYS A 286 6.03 11.73 -14.79
CA LYS A 286 6.12 12.37 -16.12
C LYS A 286 7.55 12.39 -16.67
N ASP A 287 8.58 12.53 -15.83
CA ASP A 287 9.98 12.53 -16.28
C ASP A 287 10.37 11.17 -16.85
N LEU A 288 9.86 10.10 -16.24
CA LEU A 288 10.02 8.73 -16.72
C LEU A 288 9.21 8.49 -18.00
N ILE A 289 7.99 9.02 -18.09
CA ILE A 289 7.14 8.88 -19.28
C ILE A 289 7.77 9.57 -20.49
N ASN A 290 8.24 10.81 -20.33
CA ASN A 290 8.83 11.60 -21.42
C ASN A 290 10.13 10.98 -21.95
N SER A 291 10.87 10.27 -21.10
CA SER A 291 12.10 9.58 -21.52
C SER A 291 11.86 8.21 -22.16
N LEU A 292 10.61 7.71 -22.13
CA LEU A 292 10.17 6.51 -22.83
C LEU A 292 9.64 6.78 -24.24
N GLU A 293 9.75 7.99 -24.78
CA GLU A 293 9.32 8.28 -26.16
C GLU A 293 10.17 7.52 -27.19
#